data_AF-A0A1I0P7K5-F1
#
_entry.id   AF-A0A1I0P7K5-F1
#
_cell.length_a   1.000
_cell.length_b   1.000
_cell.length_c   1.000
_cell.angle_alpha   90.00
_cell.angle_beta   90.00
_cell.angle_gamma   90.00
#
_symmetry.space_group_name_H-M   'P 1'
#
loop_
_entity.id
_entity.type
_entity.pdbx_description
1 polymer ?
#
loop_
_entity_poly.entity_id
_entity_poly.type
_entity_poly.pdbx_seq_one_letter_code
_entity_poly.pdbx_strand_id
1 'polypeptide(L)'
;MSTGYCTVEDVRRVMQESDLSAALASENNKIVVDAIDSISTTVEKATKCHWYAESAPSEDDHGLVPTGPKTRDDEESIPTGGAHLVGEPATPKTWQGSYTRLELARRDAESISELLVRTPDGYVDWTIEYEGGLWPDALGADYYLRINNGGVSHLYLDSENLLNEDDEPLLDSFSNAVYVSFSYGHPELPQNVRRGVALLAASELVIDDEFVTSIPDNGQFVSLETKSERWGRQGIQKLEPYIEDAALLDEYR
;
A
#
# COMPACT_ATOMS: atom_id res chain seq x y z
N MET A 1 4.99 -12.98 -9.87
CA MET A 1 6.24 -13.18 -9.10
C MET A 1 5.89 -12.93 -7.66
N SER A 2 6.37 -13.77 -6.73
CA SER A 2 6.23 -13.54 -5.30
C SER A 2 6.90 -12.22 -4.94
N THR A 3 6.24 -11.39 -4.15
CA THR A 3 6.77 -10.10 -3.68
C THR A 3 6.94 -10.16 -2.17
N GLY A 4 8.16 -9.91 -1.70
CA GLY A 4 8.52 -9.94 -0.29
C GLY A 4 9.13 -8.63 0.17
N TYR A 5 8.74 -8.16 1.35
CA TYR A 5 9.39 -7.03 2.02
C TYR A 5 10.55 -7.46 2.93
N CYS A 6 11.01 -8.70 2.79
CA CYS A 6 12.25 -9.20 3.36
C CYS A 6 12.82 -10.33 2.50
N THR A 7 14.04 -10.77 2.82
CA THR A 7 14.71 -11.89 2.16
C THR A 7 14.57 -13.17 2.99
N VAL A 8 14.80 -14.33 2.37
CA VAL A 8 14.89 -15.62 3.08
C VAL A 8 15.96 -15.58 4.17
N GLU A 9 17.06 -14.87 3.94
CA GLU A 9 18.16 -14.75 4.91
C GLU A 9 17.75 -13.94 6.16
N ASP A 10 16.84 -12.97 6.03
CA ASP A 10 16.29 -12.27 7.20
C ASP A 10 15.47 -13.19 8.10
N VAL A 11 14.63 -14.03 7.49
CA VAL A 11 13.83 -15.02 8.24
C VAL A 11 14.73 -16.03 8.93
N ARG A 12 15.77 -16.52 8.24
CA ARG A 12 16.78 -17.39 8.85
C ARG A 12 17.47 -16.74 10.03
N ARG A 13 17.80 -15.45 9.96
CA ARG A 13 18.43 -14.72 11.07
C ARG A 13 17.52 -14.68 12.29
N VAL A 14 16.22 -14.44 12.10
CA VAL A 14 15.22 -14.50 13.19
C VAL A 14 15.17 -15.90 13.82
N MET A 15 15.20 -16.94 13.01
CA MET A 15 15.12 -18.33 13.50
C MET A 15 16.45 -18.84 14.10
N GLN A 16 17.61 -18.33 13.65
CA GLN A 16 18.93 -18.58 14.23
C GLN A 16 19.03 -18.07 15.67
N GLU A 17 18.44 -16.91 15.98
CA GLU A 17 18.36 -16.40 17.37
C GLU A 17 17.65 -17.39 18.32
N SER A 18 16.98 -18.41 17.78
CA SER A 18 16.21 -19.41 18.51
C SER A 18 16.69 -20.85 18.32
N ASP A 19 17.86 -21.07 17.72
CA ASP A 19 18.46 -22.37 17.38
C ASP A 19 17.66 -23.23 16.38
N LEU A 20 16.81 -22.61 15.54
CA LEU A 20 15.91 -23.31 14.60
C LEU A 20 16.38 -23.29 13.15
N SER A 21 17.60 -22.80 12.90
CA SER A 21 18.10 -22.56 11.55
C SER A 21 18.35 -23.81 10.73
N ALA A 22 18.61 -24.95 11.38
CA ALA A 22 18.80 -26.24 10.71
C ALA A 22 17.53 -26.73 9.99
N ALA A 23 16.34 -26.31 10.44
CA ALA A 23 15.06 -26.63 9.81
C ALA A 23 14.80 -25.81 8.52
N LEU A 24 15.58 -24.75 8.26
CA LEU A 24 15.47 -23.90 7.08
C LEU A 24 16.56 -24.18 6.03
N ALA A 25 17.02 -25.44 5.94
CA ALA A 25 17.95 -25.86 4.91
C ALA A 25 17.44 -25.53 3.50
N SER A 26 18.32 -25.49 2.50
CA SER A 26 18.00 -25.05 1.14
C SER A 26 16.80 -25.74 0.48
N GLU A 27 16.42 -26.92 0.96
CA GLU A 27 15.26 -27.70 0.50
C GLU A 27 13.91 -27.06 0.93
N ASN A 28 13.87 -26.27 2.00
CA ASN A 28 12.66 -25.64 2.55
C ASN A 28 12.45 -24.18 2.10
N ASN A 29 13.28 -23.68 1.17
CA ASN A 29 13.22 -22.28 0.72
C ASN A 29 11.85 -21.88 0.16
N LYS A 30 11.12 -22.81 -0.46
CA LYS A 30 9.82 -22.51 -1.06
C LYS A 30 8.78 -22.13 0.00
N ILE A 31 8.71 -22.85 1.12
CA ILE A 31 7.76 -22.56 2.20
C ILE A 31 8.07 -21.19 2.80
N VAL A 32 9.35 -20.85 2.96
CA VAL A 32 9.77 -19.52 3.44
C VAL A 32 9.37 -18.41 2.46
N VAL A 33 9.59 -18.64 1.15
CA VAL A 33 9.17 -17.69 0.11
C VAL A 33 7.66 -17.46 0.13
N ASP A 34 6.88 -18.54 0.23
CA ASP A 34 5.41 -18.48 0.24
C ASP A 34 4.91 -17.75 1.51
N ALA A 35 5.53 -17.99 2.68
CA ALA A 35 5.25 -17.26 3.92
C ALA A 35 5.59 -15.76 3.80
N ILE A 36 6.75 -15.41 3.23
CA ILE A 36 7.14 -14.02 3.01
C ILE A 36 6.15 -13.31 2.08
N ASP A 37 5.73 -13.96 0.99
CA ASP A 37 4.78 -13.40 0.01
C ASP A 37 3.40 -13.14 0.64
N SER A 38 2.90 -14.11 1.42
CA SER A 38 1.64 -14.00 2.15
C SER A 38 1.66 -12.84 3.14
N ILE A 39 2.67 -12.79 4.01
CA ILE A 39 2.83 -11.72 5.01
C ILE A 39 3.00 -10.36 4.34
N SER A 40 3.82 -10.27 3.29
CA SER A 40 4.06 -9.00 2.60
C SER A 40 2.80 -8.46 1.94
N THR A 41 1.97 -9.35 1.37
CA THR A 41 0.65 -8.99 0.83
C THR A 41 -0.28 -8.45 1.93
N THR A 42 -0.30 -9.07 3.11
CA THR A 42 -1.11 -8.62 4.25
C THR A 42 -0.61 -7.28 4.78
N VAL A 43 0.71 -7.11 4.92
CA VAL A 43 1.33 -5.85 5.37
C VAL A 43 1.08 -4.72 4.37
N GLU A 44 1.16 -4.95 3.06
CA GLU A 44 0.80 -3.95 2.04
C GLU A 44 -0.64 -3.47 2.20
N LYS A 45 -1.59 -4.40 2.45
CA LYS A 45 -2.99 -4.04 2.67
C LYS A 45 -3.18 -3.25 3.96
N ALA A 46 -2.57 -3.71 5.07
CA ALA A 46 -2.68 -3.09 6.39
C ALA A 46 -2.09 -1.67 6.45
N THR A 47 -1.07 -1.40 5.65
CA THR A 47 -0.34 -0.12 5.64
C THR A 47 -0.71 0.77 4.44
N LYS A 48 -1.41 0.20 3.45
CA LYS A 48 -1.68 0.81 2.13
C LYS A 48 -0.43 1.27 1.38
N CYS A 49 0.75 0.79 1.76
CA CYS A 49 2.04 1.21 1.23
C CYS A 49 2.73 0.03 0.53
N HIS A 50 3.36 0.32 -0.60
CA HIS A 50 4.27 -0.60 -1.29
C HIS A 50 5.68 -0.08 -1.10
N TRP A 51 6.61 -0.92 -0.66
CA TRP A 51 8.02 -0.56 -0.56
C TRP A 51 8.81 -1.27 -1.63
N TYR A 52 9.80 -0.61 -2.18
CA TYR A 52 10.75 -1.20 -3.10
C TYR A 52 12.16 -0.71 -2.80
N ALA A 53 13.16 -1.38 -3.35
CA ALA A 53 14.55 -0.95 -3.30
C ALA A 53 15.05 -0.68 -4.71
N GLU A 54 15.68 0.47 -4.96
CA GLU A 54 16.23 0.82 -6.28
C GLU A 54 17.19 -0.25 -6.84
N SER A 55 17.82 -1.03 -5.96
CA SER A 55 18.57 -2.22 -6.29
C SER A 55 18.22 -3.36 -5.36
N ALA A 56 18.09 -4.57 -5.90
CA ALA A 56 17.88 -5.78 -5.11
C ALA A 56 19.02 -5.97 -4.08
N PRO A 57 18.71 -6.34 -2.83
CA PRO A 57 19.73 -6.68 -1.84
C PRO A 57 20.62 -7.82 -2.34
N SER A 58 21.90 -7.80 -1.99
CA SER A 58 22.85 -8.86 -2.39
C SER A 58 22.52 -10.25 -1.82
N GLU A 59 21.67 -10.31 -0.79
CA GLU A 59 21.21 -11.53 -0.13
C GLU A 59 19.81 -11.98 -0.60
N ASP A 60 19.24 -11.32 -1.62
CA ASP A 60 17.95 -11.68 -2.22
C ASP A 60 18.11 -12.66 -3.40
N ASP A 61 18.62 -13.86 -3.09
CA ASP A 61 18.81 -14.93 -4.08
C ASP A 61 17.50 -15.42 -4.73
N HIS A 62 16.36 -15.07 -4.13
CA HIS A 62 15.02 -15.49 -4.54
C HIS A 62 14.22 -14.41 -5.27
N GLY A 63 14.77 -13.20 -5.40
CA GLY A 63 14.11 -12.08 -6.09
C GLY A 63 12.79 -11.67 -5.44
N LEU A 64 12.73 -11.68 -4.10
CA LEU A 64 11.55 -11.31 -3.33
C LEU A 64 11.38 -9.80 -3.27
N VAL A 65 12.47 -9.06 -3.05
CA VAL A 65 12.41 -7.63 -2.80
C VAL A 65 12.10 -6.90 -4.12
N PRO A 66 10.94 -6.23 -4.23
CA PRO A 66 10.59 -5.51 -5.43
C PRO A 66 11.56 -4.35 -5.68
N THR A 67 11.84 -4.09 -6.96
CA THR A 67 12.82 -3.06 -7.39
C THR A 67 12.21 -1.87 -8.10
N GLY A 68 10.90 -1.70 -8.00
CA GLY A 68 10.19 -0.60 -8.64
C GLY A 68 8.78 -0.42 -8.08
N PRO A 69 8.11 0.67 -8.51
CA PRO A 69 6.75 0.97 -8.08
C PRO A 69 5.76 -0.04 -8.67
N LYS A 70 4.59 -0.13 -8.04
CA LYS A 70 3.41 -0.80 -8.59
C LYS A 70 2.53 0.20 -9.29
N THR A 71 1.65 -0.29 -10.16
CA THR A 71 0.61 0.52 -10.80
C THR A 71 -0.76 0.08 -10.30
N ARG A 72 -1.70 1.01 -10.25
CA ARG A 72 -3.10 0.76 -9.90
C ARG A 72 -4.02 1.64 -10.70
N ASP A 73 -5.17 1.09 -11.05
CA ASP A 73 -6.32 1.75 -11.62
C ASP A 73 -7.45 1.77 -10.57
N ASP A 74 -7.95 2.97 -10.25
CA ASP A 74 -9.01 3.18 -9.28
C ASP A 74 -10.17 3.98 -9.87
N GLU A 75 -11.39 3.63 -9.43
CA GLU A 75 -12.61 4.38 -9.68
C GLU A 75 -12.91 5.23 -8.44
N GLU A 76 -13.01 6.55 -8.63
CA GLU A 76 -13.16 7.52 -7.56
C GLU A 76 -14.43 8.36 -7.75
N SER A 77 -15.06 8.71 -6.62
CA SER A 77 -16.19 9.62 -6.58
C SER A 77 -15.74 11.00 -6.12
N ILE A 78 -16.19 12.06 -6.81
CA ILE A 78 -15.91 13.42 -6.38
C ILE A 78 -16.82 13.76 -5.20
N PRO A 79 -16.27 14.13 -4.02
CA PRO A 79 -17.06 14.42 -2.85
C PRO A 79 -17.87 15.70 -3.06
N THR A 80 -19.15 15.69 -2.68
CA THR A 80 -20.02 16.86 -2.72
C THR A 80 -20.17 17.51 -1.34
N GLY A 81 -20.58 18.78 -1.31
CA GLY A 81 -20.93 19.46 -0.07
C GLY A 81 -22.04 18.73 0.70
N GLY A 82 -21.88 18.60 2.02
CA GLY A 82 -22.84 17.87 2.88
C GLY A 82 -24.17 18.60 3.14
N ALA A 83 -24.24 19.89 2.80
CA ALA A 83 -25.47 20.69 2.85
C ALA A 83 -25.57 21.49 1.55
N HIS A 84 -26.71 21.38 0.86
CA HIS A 84 -27.08 22.21 -0.28
C HIS A 84 -28.46 22.81 0.00
N LEU A 85 -28.73 24.00 -0.54
CA LEU A 85 -30.05 24.59 -0.45
C LEU A 85 -31.03 23.79 -1.32
N VAL A 86 -32.26 23.62 -0.85
CA VAL A 86 -33.29 22.90 -1.61
C VAL A 86 -33.53 23.66 -2.91
N GLY A 87 -33.27 23.00 -4.04
CA GLY A 87 -33.39 23.58 -5.39
C GLY A 87 -32.07 24.06 -5.99
N GLU A 88 -30.96 24.01 -5.26
CA GLU A 88 -29.62 24.22 -5.81
C GLU A 88 -28.93 22.89 -6.12
N PRO A 89 -28.14 22.81 -7.21
CA PRO A 89 -27.43 21.60 -7.57
C PRO A 89 -26.30 21.31 -6.57
N ALA A 90 -25.97 20.03 -6.38
CA ALA A 90 -24.86 19.63 -5.52
C ALA A 90 -23.54 19.92 -6.24
N THR A 91 -22.69 20.77 -5.65
CA THR A 91 -21.36 21.10 -6.19
C THR A 91 -20.26 20.27 -5.51
N PRO A 92 -19.09 20.10 -6.19
CA PRO A 92 -17.92 19.51 -5.57
C PRO A 92 -17.53 20.24 -4.28
N LYS A 93 -17.21 19.47 -3.25
CA LYS A 93 -16.64 20.03 -2.03
C LYS A 93 -15.23 20.53 -2.32
N THR A 94 -14.91 21.75 -1.89
CA THR A 94 -13.58 22.34 -2.06
C THR A 94 -12.80 22.36 -0.74
N TRP A 95 -11.47 22.33 -0.83
CA TRP A 95 -10.57 22.34 0.34
C TRP A 95 -9.51 23.44 0.31
N GLN A 96 -9.01 23.82 -0.86
CA GLN A 96 -7.92 24.79 -1.03
C GLN A 96 -8.25 25.70 -2.20
N GLY A 97 -9.10 26.71 -1.98
CA GLY A 97 -9.62 27.51 -3.10
C GLY A 97 -10.63 26.70 -3.91
N SER A 98 -10.46 26.65 -5.23
CA SER A 98 -11.35 25.95 -6.16
C SER A 98 -11.10 24.43 -6.22
N TYR A 99 -10.07 23.88 -5.58
CA TYR A 99 -9.79 22.45 -5.71
C TYR A 99 -10.71 21.56 -4.87
N THR A 100 -11.30 20.56 -5.52
CA THR A 100 -11.81 19.35 -4.87
C THR A 100 -10.69 18.34 -4.66
N ARG A 101 -10.87 17.41 -3.73
CA ARG A 101 -9.81 16.52 -3.25
C ARG A 101 -10.29 15.07 -3.17
N LEU A 102 -9.54 14.19 -3.81
CA LEU A 102 -9.67 12.74 -3.76
C LEU A 102 -8.51 12.17 -2.95
N GLU A 103 -8.80 11.26 -2.01
CA GLU A 103 -7.76 10.51 -1.30
C GLU A 103 -7.56 9.17 -2.03
N LEU A 104 -6.35 8.91 -2.51
CA LEU A 104 -6.07 7.67 -3.23
C LEU A 104 -5.97 6.49 -2.27
N ALA A 105 -6.37 5.31 -2.73
CA ALA A 105 -6.38 4.08 -1.92
C ALA A 105 -4.98 3.61 -1.47
N ARG A 106 -3.91 4.13 -2.09
CA ARG A 106 -2.51 3.78 -1.80
C ARG A 106 -1.69 5.00 -1.40
N ARG A 107 -0.74 4.77 -0.51
CA ARG A 107 0.26 5.75 -0.08
C ARG A 107 1.39 5.85 -1.11
N ASP A 108 2.11 6.97 -1.06
CA ASP A 108 3.30 7.26 -1.86
C ASP A 108 3.06 7.12 -3.38
N ALA A 109 1.98 7.71 -3.88
CA ALA A 109 1.72 7.81 -5.31
C ALA A 109 2.77 8.71 -5.96
N GLU A 110 3.49 8.18 -6.94
CA GLU A 110 4.63 8.84 -7.58
C GLU A 110 4.21 9.63 -8.82
N SER A 111 3.26 9.12 -9.59
CA SER A 111 2.80 9.75 -10.83
C SER A 111 1.42 9.28 -11.23
N ILE A 112 0.70 10.12 -11.97
CA ILE A 112 -0.57 9.78 -12.61
C ILE A 112 -0.27 9.55 -14.08
N SER A 113 -0.57 8.36 -14.57
CA SER A 113 -0.36 7.99 -15.98
C SER A 113 -1.59 8.26 -16.84
N GLU A 114 -2.79 8.26 -16.24
CA GLU A 114 -4.06 8.52 -16.93
C GLU A 114 -5.08 9.04 -15.91
N LEU A 115 -5.86 10.05 -16.30
CA LEU A 115 -6.86 10.68 -15.44
C LEU A 115 -8.13 10.94 -16.24
N LEU A 116 -9.03 9.96 -16.26
CA LEU A 116 -10.29 10.07 -16.97
C LEU A 116 -11.33 10.73 -16.08
N VAL A 117 -11.72 11.95 -16.42
CA VAL A 117 -12.77 12.68 -15.69
C VAL A 117 -14.03 12.73 -16.54
N ARG A 118 -15.16 12.41 -15.92
CA ARG A 118 -16.46 12.35 -16.57
C ARG A 118 -16.93 13.74 -17.00
N THR A 119 -17.49 13.80 -18.19
CA THR A 119 -18.13 14.98 -18.79
C THR A 119 -19.53 14.57 -19.30
N PRO A 120 -20.37 15.53 -19.74
CA PRO A 120 -21.68 15.19 -20.34
C PRO A 120 -21.58 14.22 -21.53
N ASP A 121 -20.47 14.25 -22.27
CA ASP A 121 -20.25 13.50 -23.50
C ASP A 121 -19.46 12.18 -23.29
N GLY A 122 -19.00 11.89 -22.06
CA GLY A 122 -18.23 10.68 -21.77
C GLY A 122 -17.14 10.92 -20.73
N TYR A 123 -15.91 10.52 -21.05
CA TYR A 123 -14.73 10.77 -20.23
C TYR A 123 -13.68 11.50 -21.05
N VAL A 124 -13.00 12.44 -20.41
CA VAL A 124 -11.88 13.19 -20.98
C VAL A 124 -10.63 12.88 -20.15
N ASP A 125 -9.52 12.58 -20.82
CA ASP A 125 -8.24 12.36 -20.15
C ASP A 125 -7.56 13.68 -19.85
N TRP A 126 -7.54 14.05 -18.57
CA TRP A 126 -6.94 15.27 -18.09
C TRP A 126 -5.42 15.28 -18.20
N THR A 127 -4.76 14.11 -18.30
CA THR A 127 -3.30 14.08 -18.51
C THR A 127 -2.88 14.50 -19.92
N ILE A 128 -3.84 14.57 -20.86
CA ILE A 128 -3.62 14.96 -22.25
C ILE A 128 -4.16 16.36 -22.53
N GLU A 129 -5.37 16.64 -22.06
CA GLU A 129 -6.12 17.84 -22.44
C GLU A 129 -5.91 19.02 -21.46
N TYR A 130 -5.37 18.76 -20.27
CA TYR A 130 -5.25 19.75 -19.19
C TYR A 130 -3.82 19.81 -18.62
N GLU A 131 -3.51 20.90 -17.92
CA GLU A 131 -2.22 21.04 -17.24
C GLU A 131 -2.28 20.40 -15.86
N GLY A 132 -1.23 19.66 -15.50
CA GLY A 132 -1.10 19.14 -14.15
C GLY A 132 0.24 18.47 -13.87
N GLY A 133 0.33 17.81 -12.72
CA GLY A 133 1.56 17.15 -12.29
C GLY A 133 1.68 17.01 -10.78
N LEU A 134 2.91 17.08 -10.29
CA LEU A 134 3.23 16.91 -8.87
C LEU A 134 3.30 18.26 -8.15
N TRP A 135 2.80 18.29 -6.92
CA TRP A 135 3.02 19.41 -6.01
C TRP A 135 4.51 19.52 -5.62
N PRO A 136 5.10 20.73 -5.50
CA PRO A 136 4.46 22.05 -5.64
C PRO A 136 4.43 22.61 -7.06
N ASP A 137 5.09 21.95 -8.02
CA ASP A 137 5.32 22.52 -9.36
C ASP A 137 4.01 22.69 -10.16
N ALA A 138 3.03 21.81 -9.95
CA ALA A 138 1.72 21.87 -10.58
C ALA A 138 0.68 22.68 -9.77
N LEU A 139 1.09 23.45 -8.76
CA LEU A 139 0.16 24.28 -8.00
C LEU A 139 -0.42 25.39 -8.88
N GLY A 140 -1.75 25.44 -8.99
CA GLY A 140 -2.45 26.37 -9.88
C GLY A 140 -2.76 25.81 -11.27
N ALA A 141 -2.35 24.57 -11.55
CA ALA A 141 -2.76 23.83 -12.74
C ALA A 141 -4.14 23.15 -12.53
N ASP A 142 -4.73 22.59 -13.57
CA ASP A 142 -6.07 21.99 -13.51
C ASP A 142 -6.15 20.79 -12.56
N TYR A 143 -5.04 20.06 -12.41
CA TYR A 143 -4.90 19.04 -11.38
C TYR A 143 -3.49 18.96 -10.81
N TYR A 144 -3.39 18.49 -9.56
CA TYR A 144 -2.10 18.13 -9.00
C TYR A 144 -2.20 16.98 -7.99
N LEU A 145 -1.18 16.13 -7.99
CA LEU A 145 -0.99 15.07 -7.01
C LEU A 145 -0.10 15.58 -5.88
N ARG A 146 -0.50 15.31 -4.64
CA ARG A 146 0.24 15.69 -3.44
C ARG A 146 0.33 14.54 -2.45
N ILE A 147 1.55 14.25 -2.03
CA ILE A 147 1.82 13.33 -0.92
C ILE A 147 1.87 14.16 0.37
N ASN A 148 1.01 13.84 1.33
CA ASN A 148 0.96 14.49 2.63
C ASN A 148 1.76 13.71 3.69
N ASN A 149 1.82 14.24 4.91
CA ASN A 149 2.47 13.58 6.02
C ASN A 149 1.98 12.14 6.18
N GLY A 150 2.92 11.21 6.38
CA GLY A 150 2.60 9.78 6.49
C GLY A 150 2.37 9.07 5.14
N GLY A 151 2.68 9.70 4.01
CA GLY A 151 2.61 9.09 2.68
C GLY A 151 1.21 9.12 2.05
N VAL A 152 0.21 9.71 2.71
CA VAL A 152 -1.17 9.73 2.19
C VAL A 152 -1.25 10.58 0.94
N SER A 153 -1.63 9.95 -0.17
CA SER A 153 -1.66 10.56 -1.50
C SER A 153 -3.02 11.15 -1.78
N HIS A 154 -3.04 12.42 -2.20
CA HIS A 154 -4.25 13.13 -2.56
C HIS A 154 -4.14 13.70 -3.96
N LEU A 155 -5.16 13.46 -4.76
CA LEU A 155 -5.34 14.10 -6.05
C LEU A 155 -6.28 15.30 -5.87
N TYR A 156 -5.83 16.45 -6.32
CA TYR A 156 -6.60 17.69 -6.34
C TYR A 156 -7.01 17.98 -7.77
N LEU A 157 -8.31 18.21 -7.98
CA LEU A 157 -8.89 18.59 -9.27
C LEU A 157 -9.51 19.97 -9.12
N ASP A 158 -9.22 20.88 -10.05
CA ASP A 158 -9.87 22.18 -10.07
C ASP A 158 -11.35 22.01 -10.34
N SER A 159 -12.19 22.40 -9.38
CA SER A 159 -13.63 22.21 -9.51
C SER A 159 -14.26 23.19 -10.50
N GLU A 160 -13.60 24.27 -10.88
CA GLU A 160 -14.10 25.20 -11.91
C GLU A 160 -14.27 24.49 -13.26
N ASN A 161 -13.38 23.54 -13.59
CA ASN A 161 -13.48 22.70 -14.79
C ASN A 161 -14.63 21.68 -14.74
N LEU A 162 -15.34 21.57 -13.61
CA LEU A 162 -16.51 20.70 -13.42
C LEU A 162 -17.83 21.48 -13.46
N LEU A 163 -17.77 22.79 -13.67
CA LEU A 163 -18.90 23.70 -13.74
C LEU A 163 -19.03 24.30 -15.15
N ASN A 164 -20.23 24.77 -15.48
CA ASN A 164 -20.48 25.55 -16.70
C ASN A 164 -20.23 27.05 -16.45
N GLU A 165 -20.46 27.87 -17.48
CA GLU A 165 -20.26 29.33 -17.42
C GLU A 165 -21.16 30.05 -16.38
N ASP A 166 -22.22 29.41 -15.92
CA ASP A 166 -23.16 29.91 -14.91
C ASP A 166 -22.89 29.33 -13.50
N ASP A 167 -21.72 28.72 -13.28
CA ASP A 167 -21.31 28.02 -12.05
C ASP A 167 -22.18 26.80 -11.68
N GLU A 168 -22.93 26.25 -12.62
CA GLU A 168 -23.73 25.04 -12.41
C GLU A 168 -22.91 23.78 -12.75
N PRO A 169 -23.08 22.67 -12.00
CA PRO A 169 -22.42 21.40 -12.30
C PRO A 169 -22.67 20.88 -13.72
N LEU A 170 -21.60 20.46 -14.40
CA LEU A 170 -21.70 19.78 -15.70
C LEU A 170 -22.36 18.40 -15.59
N LEU A 171 -22.34 17.80 -14.41
CA LEU A 171 -22.85 16.45 -14.15
C LEU A 171 -23.99 16.48 -13.13
N ASP A 172 -25.01 15.66 -13.36
CA ASP A 172 -26.09 15.42 -12.38
C ASP A 172 -25.60 14.66 -11.13
N SER A 173 -24.50 13.92 -11.28
CA SER A 173 -23.90 13.13 -10.20
C SER A 173 -22.39 13.03 -10.35
N PHE A 174 -21.71 13.17 -9.22
CA PHE A 174 -20.27 13.06 -9.07
C PHE A 174 -19.80 11.68 -8.61
N SER A 175 -20.70 10.70 -8.54
CA SER A 175 -20.35 9.31 -8.25
C SER A 175 -19.64 8.67 -9.43
N ASN A 176 -18.52 7.99 -9.15
CA ASN A 176 -17.70 7.28 -10.15
C ASN A 176 -17.31 8.18 -11.33
N ALA A 177 -17.09 9.46 -11.03
CA ALA A 177 -16.82 10.49 -12.01
C ALA A 177 -15.35 10.50 -12.46
N VAL A 178 -14.47 9.78 -11.76
CA VAL A 178 -13.04 9.79 -12.03
C VAL A 178 -12.52 8.36 -12.11
N TYR A 179 -11.76 8.04 -13.16
CA TYR A 179 -10.84 6.91 -13.17
C TYR A 179 -9.42 7.44 -13.14
N VAL A 180 -8.60 6.92 -12.23
CA VAL A 180 -7.21 7.33 -12.07
C VAL A 180 -6.30 6.11 -12.17
N SER A 181 -5.36 6.16 -13.11
CA SER A 181 -4.27 5.20 -13.22
C SER A 181 -3.00 5.87 -12.71
N PHE A 182 -2.35 5.28 -11.70
CA PHE A 182 -1.20 5.87 -11.04
C PHE A 182 -0.14 4.83 -10.63
N SER A 183 1.11 5.27 -10.58
CA SER A 183 2.20 4.50 -9.97
C SER A 183 2.34 4.85 -8.50
N TYR A 184 2.66 3.87 -7.66
CA TYR A 184 2.84 4.06 -6.23
C TYR A 184 3.95 3.19 -5.67
N GLY A 185 4.65 3.72 -4.66
CA GLY A 185 5.67 3.01 -3.93
C GLY A 185 6.63 3.94 -3.20
N HIS A 186 7.20 3.46 -2.11
CA HIS A 186 8.27 4.12 -1.39
C HIS A 186 9.62 3.48 -1.79
N PRO A 187 10.59 4.25 -2.35
CA PRO A 187 11.85 3.74 -2.90
C PRO A 187 12.87 3.25 -1.85
N GLU A 188 12.51 3.31 -0.57
CA GLU A 188 13.32 2.84 0.53
C GLU A 188 12.56 1.78 1.32
N LEU A 189 13.01 0.53 1.30
CA LEU A 189 12.49 -0.51 2.18
C LEU A 189 13.06 -0.34 3.60
N PRO A 190 12.30 0.20 4.58
CA PRO A 190 12.86 0.54 5.88
C PRO A 190 13.23 -0.73 6.64
N GLN A 191 14.34 -0.69 7.37
CA GLN A 191 14.82 -1.85 8.13
C GLN A 191 13.78 -2.36 9.15
N ASN A 192 12.91 -1.48 9.66
CA ASN A 192 11.80 -1.86 10.53
C ASN A 192 10.75 -2.70 9.81
N VAL A 193 10.37 -2.32 8.58
CA VAL A 193 9.44 -3.10 7.75
C VAL A 193 10.06 -4.46 7.43
N ARG A 194 11.31 -4.44 6.98
CA ARG A 194 12.07 -5.65 6.67
C ARG A 194 12.14 -6.64 7.84
N ARG A 195 12.47 -6.14 9.03
CA ARG A 195 12.53 -6.98 10.24
C ARG A 195 11.14 -7.39 10.72
N GLY A 196 10.14 -6.51 10.59
CA GLY A 196 8.75 -6.79 10.96
C GLY A 196 8.19 -7.95 10.17
N VAL A 197 8.34 -7.90 8.84
CA VAL A 197 7.89 -8.95 7.91
C VAL A 197 8.67 -10.25 8.14
N ALA A 198 9.98 -10.20 8.40
CA ALA A 198 10.75 -11.40 8.73
C ALA A 198 10.29 -12.07 10.04
N LEU A 199 9.93 -11.29 11.06
CA LEU A 199 9.38 -11.81 12.33
C LEU A 199 8.01 -12.46 12.12
N LEU A 200 7.13 -11.82 11.35
CA LEU A 200 5.81 -12.35 11.03
C LEU A 200 5.88 -13.61 10.18
N ALA A 201 6.76 -13.65 9.17
CA ALA A 201 6.99 -14.84 8.36
C ALA A 201 7.56 -15.98 9.21
N ALA A 202 8.47 -15.70 10.15
CA ALA A 202 8.97 -16.71 11.08
C ALA A 202 7.86 -17.25 12.01
N SER A 203 6.92 -16.41 12.47
CA SER A 203 5.78 -16.90 13.25
C SER A 203 4.83 -17.76 12.45
N GLU A 204 4.54 -17.39 11.20
CA GLU A 204 3.69 -18.15 10.27
C GLU A 204 4.27 -19.56 10.05
N LEU A 205 5.59 -19.65 9.80
CA LEU A 205 6.26 -20.92 9.58
C LEU A 205 6.15 -21.89 10.77
N VAL A 206 6.13 -21.39 12.01
CA VAL A 206 6.00 -22.25 13.19
C VAL A 206 4.58 -22.78 13.38
N ILE A 207 3.57 -22.06 12.85
CA ILE A 207 2.17 -22.47 12.91
C ILE A 207 1.85 -23.50 11.80
N ASP A 208 2.62 -23.49 10.70
CA ASP A 208 2.45 -24.44 9.62
C ASP A 208 2.90 -25.87 10.02
N ASP A 209 1.93 -26.78 10.08
CA ASP A 209 2.12 -28.20 10.41
C ASP A 209 3.15 -28.88 9.49
N GLU A 210 3.27 -28.46 8.22
CA GLU A 210 4.23 -29.02 7.27
C GLU A 210 5.67 -28.70 7.70
N PHE A 211 5.92 -27.46 8.14
CA PHE A 211 7.22 -27.04 8.65
C PHE A 211 7.55 -27.72 9.98
N VAL A 212 6.58 -27.81 10.88
CA VAL A 212 6.72 -28.45 12.20
C VAL A 212 7.18 -29.92 12.09
N THR A 213 6.65 -30.68 11.13
CA THR A 213 7.03 -32.10 10.96
C THR A 213 8.49 -32.31 10.54
N SER A 214 9.17 -31.26 10.06
CA SER A 214 10.58 -31.30 9.64
C SER A 214 11.57 -31.02 10.78
N ILE A 215 11.09 -30.61 11.96
CA ILE A 215 11.93 -30.29 13.13
C ILE A 215 12.22 -31.56 13.95
N PRO A 216 13.50 -31.97 14.12
CA PRO A 216 13.84 -33.10 14.99
C PRO A 216 13.59 -32.77 16.48
N ASP A 217 13.04 -33.72 17.23
CA ASP A 217 12.76 -33.71 18.69
C ASP A 217 11.53 -32.90 19.18
N ASN A 218 10.41 -33.62 19.32
CA ASN A 218 9.07 -33.21 19.76
C ASN A 218 8.94 -32.80 21.25
N GLY A 219 10.04 -32.42 21.92
CA GLY A 219 10.05 -32.01 23.34
C GLY A 219 9.93 -30.50 23.58
N GLN A 220 9.97 -29.68 22.53
CA GLN A 220 10.05 -28.21 22.61
C GLN A 220 8.81 -27.47 22.10
N PHE A 221 7.71 -28.15 21.75
CA PHE A 221 6.53 -27.54 21.13
C PHE A 221 5.94 -26.33 21.86
N VAL A 222 5.77 -26.44 23.18
CA VAL A 222 5.24 -25.33 24.01
C VAL A 222 6.20 -24.12 23.99
N SER A 223 7.51 -24.36 23.84
CA SER A 223 8.50 -23.30 23.68
C SER A 223 8.49 -22.68 22.27
N LEU A 224 8.03 -23.40 21.25
CA LEU A 224 7.95 -22.90 19.88
C LEU A 224 6.73 -22.02 19.67
N GLU A 225 5.56 -22.43 20.16
CA GLU A 225 4.35 -21.60 20.15
C GLU A 225 4.59 -20.26 20.88
N THR A 226 5.19 -20.31 22.08
CA THR A 226 5.53 -19.09 22.84
C THR A 226 6.54 -18.19 22.09
N LYS A 227 7.47 -18.78 21.33
CA LYS A 227 8.42 -18.03 20.50
C LYS A 227 7.71 -17.41 19.29
N SER A 228 6.81 -18.15 18.64
CA SER A 228 6.00 -17.69 17.51
C SER A 228 5.15 -16.48 17.92
N GLU A 229 4.39 -16.57 19.02
CA GLU A 229 3.61 -15.44 19.55
C GLU A 229 4.48 -14.21 19.84
N ARG A 230 5.68 -14.43 20.39
CA ARG A 230 6.63 -13.35 20.66
C ARG A 230 7.10 -12.68 19.36
N TRP A 231 7.39 -13.46 18.32
CA TRP A 231 7.78 -12.92 17.02
C TRP A 231 6.63 -12.16 16.36
N GLY A 232 5.41 -12.70 16.39
CA GLY A 232 4.19 -12.04 15.93
C GLY A 232 4.04 -10.64 16.51
N ARG A 233 4.05 -10.54 17.85
CA ARG A 233 3.94 -9.27 18.58
C ARG A 233 5.08 -8.29 18.25
N GLN A 234 6.32 -8.77 18.20
CA GLN A 234 7.47 -7.92 17.85
C GLN A 234 7.39 -7.44 16.40
N GLY A 235 6.92 -8.29 15.49
CA GLY A 235 6.73 -7.97 14.08
C GLY A 235 5.74 -6.82 13.93
N ILE A 236 4.58 -6.94 14.56
CA ILE A 236 3.55 -5.87 14.58
C ILE A 236 4.11 -4.59 15.20
N GLN A 237 4.84 -4.66 16.32
CA GLN A 237 5.42 -3.48 16.95
C GLN A 237 6.38 -2.72 16.01
N LYS A 238 7.10 -3.42 15.13
CA LYS A 238 7.96 -2.77 14.13
C LYS A 238 7.18 -2.10 13.01
N LEU A 239 6.01 -2.64 12.68
CA LEU A 239 5.13 -2.15 11.62
C LEU A 239 4.15 -1.08 12.10
N GLU A 240 3.90 -0.97 13.40
CA GLU A 240 2.97 -0.03 14.04
C GLU A 240 3.02 1.41 13.48
N PRO A 241 4.20 2.02 13.21
CA PRO A 241 4.26 3.37 12.64
C PRO A 241 3.63 3.51 11.24
N TYR A 242 3.45 2.40 10.52
CA TYR A 242 2.96 2.38 9.15
C TYR A 242 1.52 1.87 9.02
N ILE A 243 0.98 1.21 10.05
CA ILE A 243 -0.33 0.56 10.01
C ILE A 243 -1.45 1.60 9.94
N GLU A 244 -2.36 1.41 8.99
CA GLU A 244 -3.65 2.11 8.87
C GLU A 244 -4.79 1.23 9.36
N ASP A 245 -4.76 -0.07 9.04
CA ASP A 245 -5.75 -1.04 9.45
C ASP A 245 -5.10 -2.19 10.23
N ALA A 246 -5.13 -2.09 11.55
CA ALA A 246 -4.56 -3.09 12.44
C ALA A 246 -5.33 -4.42 12.45
N ALA A 247 -6.61 -4.43 12.04
CA ALA A 247 -7.44 -5.63 12.09
C ALA A 247 -6.91 -6.72 11.13
N LEU A 248 -6.23 -6.32 10.07
CA LEU A 248 -5.60 -7.22 9.10
C LEU A 248 -4.38 -7.95 9.65
N LEU A 249 -3.87 -7.58 10.82
CA LEU A 249 -2.71 -8.22 11.48
C LEU A 249 -3.06 -8.81 12.85
N ASP A 250 -4.34 -8.83 13.22
CA ASP A 250 -4.78 -9.28 14.56
C ASP A 250 -4.51 -10.77 14.80
N GLU A 251 -4.46 -11.60 13.75
CA GLU A 251 -4.13 -13.03 13.88
C GLU A 251 -2.68 -13.29 14.35
N TYR A 252 -1.82 -12.27 14.26
CA TYR A 252 -0.40 -12.33 14.65
C TYR A 252 -0.11 -11.67 16.02
N ARG A 253 -1.13 -11.26 16.80
CA ARG A 253 -0.98 -10.62 18.12
C ARG A 253 -0.92 -11.60 19.29
#